data_AF-A0A349NJK2-F1
#
_entry.id   AF-A0A349NJK2-F1
#
_cell.length_a   1.000
_cell.length_b   1.000
_cell.length_c   1.000
_cell.angle_alpha   90.00
_cell.angle_beta   90.00
_cell.angle_gamma   90.00
#
_symmetry.space_group_name_H-M   'P 1'
#
loop_
_entity.id
_entity.type
_entity.pdbx_description
1 polymer ?
#
loop_
_entity_poly.entity_id
_entity_poly.type
_entity_poly.pdbx_seq_one_letter_code
_entity_poly.pdbx_strand_id
1 'polypeptide(L)'
;MKRILTVILSFMLVLPLMAQASIDRLITEIESKGVDGTFIVKRSPVNKKIVSKTRCYDFISKNGIYAQKFIQAFKESSDNAVNYVESKNNCVETFVSGSTVTTYILSIENKESRNPRVSLVITSKETNYRSEIFVPDSGWSLQLTPEQEEKLEEDLSNLEDQLAEVVKKK
;
A
#
# COMPACT_ATOMS: atom_id res chain seq x y z
N MET A 1 -36.33 34.05 -28.20
CA MET A 1 -35.99 32.76 -27.55
C MET A 1 -34.48 32.73 -27.37
N LYS A 2 -33.96 32.92 -26.15
CA LYS A 2 -32.51 32.90 -25.88
C LYS A 2 -32.14 31.51 -25.33
N ARG A 3 -31.44 30.70 -26.12
CA ARG A 3 -30.92 29.40 -25.70
C ARG A 3 -29.72 29.66 -24.80
N ILE A 4 -29.87 29.43 -23.50
CA ILE A 4 -28.77 29.42 -22.55
C ILE A 4 -28.08 28.07 -22.72
N LEU A 5 -26.88 28.10 -23.28
CA LEU A 5 -26.00 26.95 -23.44
C LEU A 5 -25.43 26.60 -22.04
N THR A 6 -25.99 25.59 -21.39
CA THR A 6 -25.45 25.09 -20.12
C THR A 6 -24.13 24.35 -20.41
N VAL A 7 -23.01 25.03 -20.21
CA VAL A 7 -21.69 24.40 -20.11
C VAL A 7 -21.65 23.70 -18.74
N ILE A 8 -22.10 22.45 -18.69
CA ILE A 8 -22.00 21.61 -17.49
C ILE A 8 -20.54 21.18 -17.36
N LEU A 9 -19.79 21.99 -16.62
CA LEU A 9 -18.73 21.66 -15.68
C LEU A 9 -18.24 20.20 -15.71
N SER A 10 -17.31 19.90 -16.62
CA SER A 10 -16.54 18.65 -16.69
C SER A 10 -15.38 18.59 -15.68
N PHE A 11 -15.52 19.23 -14.51
CA PHE A 11 -14.43 19.41 -13.54
C PHE A 11 -14.32 18.32 -12.47
N MET A 12 -15.24 17.35 -12.44
CA MET A 12 -15.33 16.35 -11.36
C MET A 12 -14.49 15.07 -11.58
N LEU A 13 -13.79 14.94 -12.71
CA LEU A 13 -13.02 13.73 -13.03
C LEU A 13 -11.50 13.84 -12.75
N VAL A 14 -11.01 15.00 -12.28
CA VAL A 14 -9.56 15.24 -12.14
C VAL A 14 -9.06 15.04 -10.69
N LEU A 15 -9.96 14.97 -9.71
CA LEU A 15 -9.59 14.91 -8.29
C LEU A 15 -8.83 13.63 -7.85
N PRO A 16 -9.21 12.40 -8.27
CA PRO A 16 -8.52 11.20 -7.76
C PRO A 16 -7.08 11.06 -8.29
N LEU A 17 -6.76 11.65 -9.45
CA LEU A 17 -5.39 11.70 -9.98
C LEU A 17 -4.48 12.67 -9.19
N MET A 18 -5.05 13.70 -8.56
CA MET A 18 -4.28 14.72 -7.84
C MET A 18 -3.79 14.22 -6.47
N ALA A 19 -4.56 13.34 -5.83
CA ALA A 19 -4.23 12.73 -4.55
C ALA A 19 -2.99 11.82 -4.63
N GLN A 20 -2.97 10.90 -5.61
CA GLN A 20 -1.79 10.05 -5.85
C GLN A 20 -0.56 10.88 -6.26
N ALA A 21 -0.77 12.01 -6.95
CA ALA A 21 0.30 12.90 -7.39
C ALA A 21 1.03 13.61 -6.24
N SER A 22 0.42 13.82 -5.06
CA SER A 22 1.10 14.46 -3.92
C SER A 22 2.16 13.53 -3.33
N ILE A 23 1.83 12.25 -3.13
CA ILE A 23 2.75 11.22 -2.65
C ILE A 23 3.89 11.01 -3.67
N ASP A 24 3.56 10.91 -4.97
CA ASP A 24 4.54 10.74 -6.05
C ASP A 24 5.51 11.93 -6.16
N ARG A 25 5.07 13.16 -5.88
CA ARG A 25 5.95 14.34 -5.79
C ARG A 25 6.92 14.24 -4.62
N LEU A 26 6.45 13.81 -3.45
CA LEU A 26 7.33 13.62 -2.28
C LEU A 26 8.40 12.56 -2.53
N ILE A 27 8.04 11.48 -3.22
CA ILE A 27 8.99 10.44 -3.65
C ILE A 27 10.08 11.04 -4.54
N THR A 28 9.68 11.80 -5.56
CA THR A 28 10.63 12.47 -6.46
C THR A 28 11.54 13.45 -5.69
N GLU A 29 10.99 14.15 -4.68
CA GLU A 29 11.75 15.05 -3.83
C GLU A 29 12.81 14.30 -3.00
N ILE A 30 12.46 13.18 -2.35
CA ILE A 30 13.42 12.42 -1.56
C ILE A 30 14.50 11.76 -2.41
N GLU A 31 14.15 11.26 -3.60
CA GLU A 31 15.09 10.72 -4.58
C GLU A 31 16.10 11.80 -5.02
N SER A 32 15.63 13.02 -5.31
CA SER A 32 16.50 14.14 -5.68
C SER A 32 17.47 14.56 -4.56
N LYS A 33 17.17 14.20 -3.30
CA LYS A 33 18.01 14.47 -2.12
C LYS A 33 18.90 13.30 -1.74
N GLY A 34 18.97 12.25 -2.57
CA GLY A 34 19.86 11.11 -2.40
C GLY A 34 19.32 10.02 -1.47
N VAL A 35 17.99 9.92 -1.30
CA VAL A 35 17.39 8.73 -0.71
C VAL A 35 17.32 7.64 -1.77
N ASP A 36 18.12 6.59 -1.59
CA ASP A 36 18.13 5.44 -2.50
C ASP A 36 16.88 4.58 -2.31
N GLY A 37 16.19 4.31 -3.42
CA GLY A 37 15.06 3.39 -3.47
C GLY A 37 15.47 2.03 -4.01
N THR A 38 14.93 0.96 -3.42
CA THR A 38 14.99 -0.38 -4.02
C THR A 38 13.85 -0.56 -5.01
N PHE A 39 14.15 -1.00 -6.23
CA PHE A 39 13.15 -1.23 -7.28
C PHE A 39 13.09 -2.70 -7.69
N ILE A 40 11.90 -3.30 -7.53
CA ILE A 40 11.63 -4.69 -7.86
C ILE A 40 10.58 -4.73 -8.97
N VAL A 41 10.90 -5.40 -10.07
CA VAL A 41 10.00 -5.56 -11.22
C VAL A 41 9.70 -7.04 -11.43
N LYS A 42 8.43 -7.42 -11.35
CA LYS A 42 7.98 -8.74 -11.77
C LYS A 42 7.42 -8.65 -13.18
N ARG A 43 7.80 -9.61 -14.02
CA ARG A 43 7.34 -9.75 -15.40
C ARG A 43 6.63 -11.09 -15.59
N SER A 44 5.65 -11.14 -16.48
CA SER A 44 5.03 -12.40 -16.89
C SER A 44 6.09 -13.31 -17.53
N PRO A 45 6.10 -14.61 -17.19
CA PRO A 45 7.02 -15.55 -17.83
C PRO A 45 6.69 -15.74 -19.32
N VAL A 46 5.42 -15.59 -19.69
CA VAL A 46 4.88 -15.87 -21.04
C VAL A 46 5.22 -14.75 -22.01
N ASN A 47 4.82 -13.50 -21.71
CA ASN A 47 4.94 -12.38 -22.64
C ASN A 47 5.98 -11.32 -22.22
N LYS A 48 6.68 -11.54 -21.11
CA LYS A 48 7.70 -10.64 -20.52
C LYS A 48 7.18 -9.22 -20.18
N LYS A 49 5.87 -8.97 -20.23
CA LYS A 49 5.27 -7.70 -19.80
C LYS A 49 5.42 -7.53 -18.29
N ILE A 50 5.52 -6.28 -17.84
CA ILE A 50 5.63 -5.96 -16.42
C ILE A 50 4.25 -6.12 -15.77
N VAL A 51 4.18 -6.96 -14.75
CA VAL A 51 2.91 -7.30 -14.07
C VAL A 51 2.84 -6.70 -12.67
N SER A 52 4.01 -6.41 -12.08
CA SER A 52 4.13 -5.73 -10.79
C SER A 52 5.38 -4.90 -10.76
N LYS A 53 5.29 -3.70 -10.18
CA LYS A 53 6.43 -2.86 -9.82
C LYS A 53 6.33 -2.55 -8.34
N THR A 54 7.40 -2.77 -7.61
CA THR A 54 7.51 -2.42 -6.19
C THR A 54 8.69 -1.47 -6.01
N ARG A 55 8.45 -0.34 -5.36
CA ARG A 55 9.45 0.64 -4.92
C ARG A 55 9.47 0.65 -3.41
N CYS A 56 10.65 0.52 -2.81
CA CYS A 56 10.83 0.59 -1.36
C CYS A 56 11.83 1.68 -1.04
N TYR A 57 11.48 2.57 -0.10
CA TYR A 57 12.35 3.61 0.42
C TYR A 57 12.43 3.44 1.93
N ASP A 58 13.63 3.56 2.47
CA ASP A 58 13.88 3.50 3.90
C ASP A 58 14.94 4.54 4.26
N PHE A 59 14.57 5.52 5.07
CA PHE A 59 15.45 6.63 5.41
C PHE A 59 15.09 7.28 6.75
N ILE A 60 16.05 8.03 7.30
CA ILE A 60 15.84 8.85 8.50
C ILE A 60 15.36 10.24 8.07
N SER A 61 14.15 10.61 8.45
CA SER A 61 13.60 11.94 8.19
C SER A 61 14.21 12.95 9.17
N LYS A 62 15.29 13.62 8.77
CA LYS A 62 15.94 14.67 9.58
C LYS A 62 14.95 15.76 9.99
N ASN A 63 14.93 16.09 11.29
CA ASN A 63 13.98 17.04 11.89
C ASN A 63 12.49 16.70 11.68
N GLY A 64 12.15 15.46 11.32
CA GLY A 64 10.77 15.02 11.12
C GLY A 64 10.05 15.62 9.90
N ILE A 65 10.74 16.42 9.07
CA ILE A 65 10.11 17.18 7.97
C ILE A 65 9.41 16.25 6.97
N TYR A 66 10.10 15.21 6.50
CA TYR A 66 9.52 14.28 5.53
C TYR A 66 8.47 13.36 6.13
N ALA A 67 8.66 12.92 7.37
CA ALA A 67 7.65 12.17 8.09
C ALA A 67 6.32 12.94 8.15
N GLN A 68 6.34 14.23 8.51
CA GLN A 68 5.14 15.07 8.55
C GLN A 68 4.55 15.31 7.15
N LYS A 69 5.39 15.58 6.15
CA LYS A 69 4.94 15.71 4.76
C LYS A 69 4.23 14.46 4.26
N PHE A 70 4.77 13.27 4.53
CA PHE A 70 4.13 12.00 4.15
C PHE A 70 2.82 11.78 4.91
N ILE A 71 2.78 12.02 6.23
CA ILE A 71 1.53 11.93 7.01
C ILE A 71 0.45 12.82 6.41
N GLN A 72 0.80 14.07 6.07
CA GLN A 72 -0.13 15.02 5.49
C GLN A 72 -0.59 14.56 4.10
N ALA A 73 0.35 14.12 3.24
CA ALA A 73 0.01 13.67 1.90
C ALA A 73 -0.97 12.48 1.92
N PHE A 74 -0.74 11.49 2.79
CA PHE A 74 -1.66 10.35 2.97
C PHE A 74 -3.04 10.81 3.48
N LYS A 75 -3.08 11.68 4.49
CA LYS A 75 -4.36 12.24 4.97
C LYS A 75 -5.13 13.02 3.91
N GLU A 76 -4.44 13.73 3.03
CA GLU A 76 -5.07 14.46 1.92
C GLU A 76 -5.54 13.52 0.80
N SER A 77 -4.87 12.39 0.63
CA SER A 77 -5.22 11.39 -0.40
C SER A 77 -6.24 10.34 0.06
N SER A 78 -6.48 10.21 1.36
CA SER A 78 -7.39 9.21 1.95
C SER A 78 -8.80 9.23 1.36
N ASP A 79 -9.37 10.42 1.12
CA ASP A 79 -10.74 10.58 0.60
C ASP A 79 -10.89 10.06 -0.83
N ASN A 80 -9.78 9.96 -1.56
CA ASN A 80 -9.74 9.47 -2.94
C ASN A 80 -9.26 8.01 -3.04
N ALA A 81 -8.86 7.41 -1.92
CA ALA A 81 -8.41 6.03 -1.88
C ALA A 81 -9.62 5.08 -1.87
N VAL A 82 -9.50 3.96 -2.58
CA VAL A 82 -10.51 2.88 -2.56
C VAL A 82 -10.42 2.10 -1.24
N ASN A 83 -9.23 2.07 -0.63
CA ASN A 83 -9.02 1.53 0.70
C ASN A 83 -8.03 2.42 1.45
N TYR A 84 -8.36 2.77 2.70
CA TYR A 84 -7.51 3.53 3.61
C TYR A 84 -7.53 2.85 4.98
N VAL A 85 -6.35 2.49 5.49
CA VAL A 85 -6.18 1.92 6.82
C VAL A 85 -5.06 2.65 7.54
N GLU A 86 -5.38 3.29 8.66
CA GLU A 86 -4.41 3.95 9.52
C GLU A 86 -4.31 3.23 10.87
N SER A 87 -3.07 3.04 11.32
CA SER A 87 -2.70 2.55 12.65
C SER A 87 -1.68 3.49 13.26
N LYS A 88 -1.28 3.26 14.52
CA LYS A 88 -0.40 4.16 15.28
C LYS A 88 0.84 4.64 14.50
N ASN A 89 1.49 3.72 13.80
CA ASN A 89 2.73 3.99 13.06
C ASN A 89 2.64 3.69 11.56
N ASN A 90 1.55 3.08 11.08
CA ASN A 90 1.44 2.66 9.68
C ASN A 90 0.19 3.23 9.04
N CYS A 91 0.30 3.60 7.77
CA CYS A 91 -0.80 4.00 6.93
C CYS A 91 -0.74 3.22 5.61
N VAL A 92 -1.89 2.71 5.17
CA VAL A 92 -2.03 1.96 3.93
C VAL A 92 -3.11 2.59 3.08
N GLU A 93 -2.76 2.89 1.84
CA GLU A 93 -3.67 3.44 0.84
C GLU A 93 -3.67 2.61 -0.41
N THR A 94 -4.83 2.40 -1.00
CA THR A 94 -4.98 1.69 -2.27
C THR A 94 -5.78 2.52 -3.26
N PHE A 95 -5.20 2.73 -4.44
CA PHE A 95 -5.82 3.41 -5.57
C PHE A 95 -6.02 2.42 -6.70
N VAL A 96 -7.13 2.58 -7.43
CA VAL A 96 -7.43 1.80 -8.63
C VAL A 96 -7.52 2.77 -9.81
N SER A 97 -6.70 2.55 -10.83
CA SER A 97 -6.70 3.33 -12.07
C SER A 97 -6.73 2.39 -13.27
N GLY A 98 -7.88 2.33 -13.94
CA GLY A 98 -8.13 1.36 -15.01
C GLY A 98 -7.92 -0.07 -14.52
N SER A 99 -7.00 -0.80 -15.16
CA SER A 99 -6.62 -2.17 -14.79
C SER A 99 -5.42 -2.24 -13.85
N THR A 100 -5.06 -1.16 -13.15
CA THR A 100 -3.90 -1.12 -12.24
C THR A 100 -4.36 -0.80 -10.83
N VAL A 101 -3.93 -1.61 -9.87
CA VAL A 101 -4.05 -1.33 -8.43
C VAL A 101 -2.68 -0.86 -7.94
N THR A 102 -2.65 0.30 -7.29
CA THR A 102 -1.45 0.79 -6.61
C THR A 102 -1.70 0.87 -5.11
N THR A 103 -0.89 0.16 -4.34
CA THR A 103 -0.91 0.19 -2.88
C THR A 103 0.31 0.93 -2.36
N TYR A 104 0.08 1.91 -1.50
CA TYR A 104 1.08 2.65 -0.75
C TYR A 104 1.03 2.20 0.71
N ILE A 105 2.19 1.88 1.27
CA ILE A 105 2.35 1.51 2.68
C ILE A 105 3.40 2.43 3.27
N LEU A 106 2.99 3.30 4.17
CA LEU A 106 3.84 4.18 4.94
C LEU A 106 4.00 3.60 6.34
N SER A 107 5.23 3.51 6.83
CA SER A 107 5.57 3.19 8.21
C SER A 107 6.49 4.27 8.76
N ILE A 108 6.15 4.81 9.93
CA ILE A 108 6.95 5.82 10.62
C ILE A 108 7.27 5.32 12.02
N GLU A 109 8.50 4.91 12.23
CA GLU A 109 9.01 4.50 13.54
C GLU A 109 9.49 5.71 14.33
N ASN A 110 9.31 5.65 15.65
CA ASN A 110 9.70 6.73 16.57
C ASN A 110 9.13 8.09 16.16
N LYS A 111 7.81 8.14 15.84
CA LYS A 111 7.12 9.32 15.30
C LYS A 111 7.30 10.61 16.12
N GLU A 112 7.50 10.50 17.44
CA GLU A 112 7.73 11.62 18.35
C GLU A 112 9.20 12.06 18.44
N SER A 113 10.11 11.30 17.84
CA SER A 113 11.53 11.65 17.76
C SER A 113 11.75 12.83 16.82
N ARG A 114 12.84 13.56 17.04
CA ARG A 114 13.34 14.58 16.11
C ARG A 114 13.71 13.98 14.75
N ASN A 115 14.09 12.70 14.71
CA ASN A 115 14.57 12.02 13.51
C ASN A 115 13.87 10.66 13.34
N PRO A 116 12.57 10.65 13.02
CA PRO A 116 11.84 9.40 12.80
C PRO A 116 12.37 8.66 11.57
N ARG A 117 12.29 7.33 11.62
CA ARG A 117 12.59 6.47 10.46
C ARG A 117 11.33 6.33 9.64
N VAL A 118 11.43 6.58 8.35
CA VAL A 118 10.33 6.51 7.39
C VAL A 118 10.62 5.36 6.44
N SER A 119 9.68 4.42 6.36
CA SER A 119 9.65 3.37 5.37
C SER A 119 8.43 3.56 4.48
N LEU A 120 8.63 3.52 3.16
CA LEU A 120 7.59 3.66 2.16
C LEU A 120 7.70 2.53 1.16
N VAL A 121 6.64 1.72 1.04
CA VAL A 121 6.52 0.66 0.05
C VAL A 121 5.38 0.98 -0.89
N ILE A 122 5.66 1.02 -2.19
CA ILE A 122 4.70 1.32 -3.24
C ILE A 122 4.66 0.14 -4.17
N THR A 123 3.49 -0.47 -4.35
CA THR A 123 3.31 -1.62 -5.21
C THR A 123 2.21 -1.35 -6.22
N SER A 124 2.56 -1.32 -7.51
CA SER A 124 1.60 -1.22 -8.62
C SER A 124 1.49 -2.58 -9.32
N LYS A 125 0.27 -3.11 -9.44
CA LYS A 125 -0.03 -4.42 -10.04
C LYS A 125 -1.18 -4.30 -11.04
N GLU A 126 -1.14 -5.10 -12.11
CA GLU A 126 -2.29 -5.23 -13.02
C GLU A 126 -3.39 -6.11 -12.36
N THR A 127 -4.64 -5.63 -12.33
CA THR A 127 -5.80 -6.30 -11.71
C THR A 127 -6.14 -7.64 -12.38
N ASN A 128 -5.97 -7.71 -13.69
CA ASN A 128 -6.27 -8.90 -14.48
C ASN A 128 -5.10 -9.89 -14.55
N TYR A 129 -3.95 -9.53 -13.98
CA TYR A 129 -2.89 -10.49 -13.77
C TYR A 129 -3.25 -11.30 -12.53
N ARG A 130 -4.09 -12.31 -12.74
CA ARG A 130 -4.07 -13.50 -11.91
C ARG A 130 -2.62 -13.97 -12.02
N SER A 131 -1.80 -13.69 -11.02
CA SER A 131 -0.70 -14.61 -10.76
C SER A 131 -1.40 -15.96 -10.76
N GLU A 132 -1.11 -16.80 -11.76
CA GLU A 132 -1.08 -18.23 -11.50
C GLU A 132 -0.45 -18.29 -10.12
N ILE A 133 -1.26 -18.70 -9.15
CA ILE A 133 -0.86 -18.82 -7.77
C ILE A 133 0.44 -19.58 -7.89
N PHE A 134 1.54 -18.89 -7.62
CA PHE A 134 2.82 -19.54 -7.51
C PHE A 134 2.61 -20.36 -6.26
N VAL A 135 2.08 -21.58 -6.42
CA VAL A 135 2.38 -22.68 -5.54
C VAL A 135 3.90 -22.65 -5.57
N PRO A 136 4.55 -22.26 -4.46
CA PRO A 136 6.00 -22.20 -4.46
C PRO A 136 6.48 -23.54 -4.96
N ASP A 137 7.20 -23.54 -6.09
CA ASP A 137 8.03 -24.67 -6.45
C ASP A 137 8.87 -24.92 -5.20
N SER A 138 8.67 -26.12 -4.65
CA SER A 138 9.03 -26.60 -3.33
C SER A 138 10.55 -26.60 -3.13
N GLY A 139 11.12 -25.40 -3.01
CA GLY A 139 12.51 -25.16 -2.64
C GLY A 139 12.65 -24.42 -1.32
N TRP A 140 11.64 -23.62 -0.92
CA TRP A 140 11.53 -23.03 0.41
C TRP A 140 10.27 -23.58 1.09
N SER A 141 10.35 -24.82 1.56
CA SER A 141 9.48 -25.25 2.65
C SER A 141 9.87 -24.44 3.89
N LEU A 142 8.96 -23.61 4.40
CA LEU A 142 9.00 -23.27 5.82
C LEU A 142 8.78 -24.61 6.54
N GLN A 143 9.87 -25.28 6.88
CA GLN A 143 9.83 -26.44 7.75
C GLN A 143 9.46 -25.91 9.14
N LEU A 144 8.17 -25.87 9.42
CA LEU A 144 7.71 -25.80 10.80
C LEU A 144 8.20 -27.08 11.48
N THR A 145 8.81 -26.96 12.66
CA THR A 145 9.00 -28.15 13.48
C THR A 145 7.62 -28.70 13.87
N PRO A 146 7.47 -30.00 14.15
CA PRO A 146 6.19 -30.58 14.54
C PRO A 146 5.51 -29.81 15.70
N GLU A 147 6.32 -29.30 16.64
CA GLU A 147 5.86 -28.47 17.77
C GLU A 147 5.31 -27.10 17.33
N GLN A 148 5.82 -26.53 16.24
CA GLN A 148 5.31 -25.26 15.70
C GLN A 148 4.01 -25.45 14.92
N GLU A 149 3.83 -26.62 14.29
CA GLU A 149 2.61 -26.99 13.57
C GLU A 149 1.47 -27.28 14.54
N GLU A 150 1.72 -28.07 15.59
CA GLU A 150 0.75 -28.36 16.66
C GLU A 150 0.27 -27.08 17.36
N LYS A 151 1.19 -26.16 17.65
CA LYS A 151 0.85 -24.87 18.25
C LYS A 151 0.00 -23.98 17.34
N LEU A 152 0.25 -24.02 16.02
CA LEU A 152 -0.52 -23.27 15.03
C LEU A 152 -1.93 -23.84 14.89
N GLU A 153 -2.09 -25.16 14.92
CA GLU A 153 -3.38 -25.82 14.90
C GLU A 153 -4.19 -25.52 16.18
N GLU A 154 -3.54 -25.52 17.34
CA GLU A 154 -4.18 -25.15 18.61
C GLU A 154 -4.61 -23.67 18.63
N ASP A 155 -3.75 -22.76 18.15
CA ASP A 155 -4.07 -21.34 18.05
C ASP A 155 -5.23 -21.07 17.07
N LEU A 156 -5.32 -21.83 15.97
CA LEU A 156 -6.42 -21.74 15.00
C LEU A 156 -7.73 -22.30 15.57
N SER A 157 -7.69 -23.45 16.25
CA SER A 157 -8.84 -24.02 16.96
C SER A 157 -9.42 -23.04 17.99
N ASN A 158 -8.55 -22.43 18.79
CA ASN A 158 -8.96 -21.47 19.82
C ASN A 158 -9.58 -20.19 19.23
N LEU A 159 -9.13 -19.76 18.04
CA LEU A 159 -9.71 -18.63 17.32
C LEU A 159 -11.08 -18.96 16.73
N GLU A 160 -11.28 -20.17 16.21
CA GLU A 160 -12.57 -20.64 15.69
C GLU A 160 -13.62 -20.74 16.80
N ASP A 161 -13.25 -21.25 17.97
CA ASP A 161 -14.13 -21.33 19.14
C ASP A 161 -14.51 -19.94 19.68
N GLN A 162 -13.55 -19.01 19.73
CA GLN A 162 -13.81 -17.62 20.09
C GLN A 162 -14.73 -16.91 19.09
N LEU A 163 -14.57 -17.18 17.79
CA LEU A 163 -15.48 -16.65 16.77
C LEU A 163 -16.90 -17.21 16.94
N ALA A 164 -17.02 -18.50 17.25
CA ALA A 164 -18.31 -19.17 17.45
C ALA A 164 -19.05 -18.65 18.69
N GLU A 165 -18.35 -18.31 19.78
CA GLU A 165 -18.96 -17.66 20.95
C GLU A 165 -19.44 -16.23 20.67
N VAL A 166 -18.67 -15.45 19.90
CA VAL A 166 -19.04 -14.07 19.54
C VAL A 166 -20.27 -14.05 18.62
N VAL A 167 -20.42 -15.04 17.75
CA VAL A 167 -21.60 -15.17 16.86
C VAL A 167 -22.85 -15.62 17.62
N LYS A 168 -22.73 -16.40 18.71
CA LYS A 168 -23.88 -16.82 19.55
C LYS A 168 -24.40 -15.75 20.50
N LYS A 169 -23.64 -14.67 20.76
CA LYS A 169 -24.03 -13.55 21.65
C LYS A 169 -24.70 -12.37 20.94
N LYS A 170 -25.00 -12.48 19.65
CA LYS A 170 -25.84 -11.55 18.87
C LYS A 170 -27.22 -12.16 18.62
#